data_AF-A0A4R4WCW3-F1
#
_entry.id   AF-A0A4R4WCW3-F1
#
_cell.length_a   1.000
_cell.length_b   1.000
_cell.length_c   1.000
_cell.angle_alpha   90.00
_cell.angle_beta   90.00
_cell.angle_gamma   90.00
#
_symmetry.space_group_name_H-M   'P 1'
#
loop_
_entity.id
_entity.type
_entity.pdbx_description
1 polymer ?
#
loop_
_entity_poly.entity_id
_entity_poly.type
_entity_poly.pdbx_seq_one_letter_code
_entity_poly.pdbx_strand_id
1 'polypeptide(L)'
;MDEPLIDPATAGDTVRCRPEALLDVAGKLNRELLPRLEAARFQMPDLPPAAPGTWDIAQGYVGTVLRARLSICDTLGFVMEQVQRIVDDLAATAGTVLDADQRAGASPRKG
;
A
#
# COMPACT_ATOMS: atom_id res chain seq x y z
N MET A 1 9.90 0.65 18.88
CA MET A 1 10.29 -0.65 18.29
C MET A 1 9.17 -1.02 17.37
N ASP A 2 9.42 -0.98 16.06
CA ASP A 2 8.43 -1.39 15.05
C ASP A 2 8.44 -2.92 15.00
N GLU A 3 7.30 -3.50 15.37
CA GLU A 3 7.12 -4.94 15.29
C GLU A 3 7.04 -5.33 13.81
N PRO A 4 7.86 -6.28 13.34
CA PRO A 4 7.85 -6.68 11.94
C PRO A 4 6.49 -7.30 11.59
N LEU A 5 5.92 -6.87 10.46
CA LEU A 5 4.59 -7.28 10.00
C LEU A 5 4.44 -8.81 9.84
N ILE A 6 5.56 -9.52 9.65
CA ILE A 6 5.68 -10.98 9.58
C ILE A 6 7.02 -11.37 10.21
N ASP A 7 7.02 -12.32 11.15
CA ASP A 7 8.24 -12.88 11.73
C ASP A 7 8.88 -13.91 10.77
N PRO A 8 10.07 -13.63 10.21
CA PRO A 8 10.74 -14.52 9.26
C PRO A 8 11.14 -15.87 9.87
N ALA A 9 11.26 -16.00 11.19
CA ALA A 9 11.53 -17.29 11.85
C ALA A 9 10.34 -18.26 11.74
N THR A 10 9.13 -17.75 11.50
CA THR A 10 7.90 -18.55 11.36
C THR A 10 7.48 -18.75 9.90
N ALA A 11 8.16 -18.11 8.95
CA ALA A 11 7.81 -18.17 7.52
C ALA A 11 8.19 -19.50 6.83
N GLY A 12 9.01 -20.34 7.48
CA GLY A 12 9.52 -21.60 6.92
C GLY A 12 8.66 -22.84 7.17
N ASP A 13 7.72 -22.78 8.11
CA ASP A 13 6.70 -23.82 8.25
C ASP A 13 5.56 -23.50 7.29
N THR A 14 4.91 -24.53 6.75
CA THR A 14 3.68 -24.41 5.95
C THR A 14 2.59 -23.67 6.74
N VAL A 15 2.66 -22.34 6.80
CA VAL A 15 1.62 -21.50 7.35
C VAL A 15 0.46 -21.70 6.39
N ARG A 16 -0.51 -22.52 6.79
CA ARG A 16 -1.86 -22.44 6.25
C ARG A 16 -2.27 -21.00 6.46
N CYS A 17 -2.12 -20.19 5.41
CA CYS A 17 -2.41 -18.77 5.46
C CYS A 17 -3.91 -18.68 5.70
N ARG A 18 -4.28 -18.43 6.96
CA ARG A 18 -5.68 -18.40 7.36
C ARG A 18 -6.35 -17.26 6.60
N PRO A 19 -7.53 -17.48 5.99
CA PRO A 19 -8.25 -16.43 5.28
C PRO A 19 -8.41 -15.16 6.11
N GLU A 20 -8.62 -15.30 7.42
CA GLU A 20 -8.77 -14.18 8.34
C GLU A 20 -7.50 -13.35 8.49
N ALA A 21 -6.32 -13.98 8.44
CA ALA A 21 -5.04 -13.28 8.52
C ALA A 21 -4.77 -12.47 7.24
N LEU A 22 -5.12 -13.02 6.08
CA LEU A 22 -5.03 -12.31 4.79
C LEU A 22 -5.96 -11.09 4.76
N LEU A 23 -7.20 -11.27 5.23
CA LEU A 23 -8.17 -10.18 5.32
C LEU A 23 -7.79 -9.12 6.36
N ASP A 24 -7.17 -9.50 7.48
CA ASP A 24 -6.66 -8.54 8.46
C ASP A 24 -5.55 -7.66 7.88
N VAL A 25 -4.59 -8.27 7.17
CA VAL A 25 -3.52 -7.52 6.48
C VAL A 25 -4.11 -6.60 5.41
N ALA A 26 -5.02 -7.09 4.57
CA ALA A 26 -5.72 -6.27 3.58
C ALA A 26 -6.46 -5.10 4.24
N GLY A 27 -7.12 -5.36 5.37
CA GLY A 27 -7.82 -4.35 6.16
C GLY A 27 -6.90 -3.31 6.81
N LYS A 28 -5.69 -3.69 7.23
CA LYS A 28 -4.68 -2.76 7.76
C LYS A 28 -4.12 -1.85 6.67
N LEU A 29 -3.78 -2.42 5.51
CA LEU A 29 -3.31 -1.64 4.35
C LEU A 29 -4.36 -0.60 3.92
N ASN A 30 -5.63 -1.00 3.89
CA ASN A 30 -6.71 -0.12 3.48
C ASN A 30 -7.07 0.97 4.53
N ARG A 31 -7.03 0.65 5.83
CA ARG A 31 -7.41 1.60 6.90
C ARG A 31 -6.28 2.52 7.34
N GLU A 32 -5.02 2.10 7.20
CA GLU A 32 -3.88 2.82 7.75
C GLU A 32 -2.96 3.36 6.66
N LEU A 33 -2.52 2.52 5.72
CA LEU A 33 -1.49 2.90 4.76
C LEU A 33 -2.05 3.78 3.63
N LEU A 34 -3.14 3.37 2.98
CA LEU A 34 -3.74 4.13 1.88
C LEU A 34 -4.14 5.56 2.29
N PRO A 35 -4.82 5.81 3.42
CA PRO A 35 -5.18 7.17 3.84
C PRO A 35 -3.96 8.02 4.17
N ARG A 36 -2.88 7.43 4.71
CA ARG A 36 -1.63 8.15 4.99
C ARG A 36 -0.90 8.55 3.71
N LEU A 37 -0.88 7.68 2.70
CA LEU A 37 -0.31 7.99 1.39
C LEU A 37 -1.12 9.07 0.67
N GLU A 38 -2.45 9.00 0.76
CA GLU A 38 -3.34 10.03 0.23
C GLU A 38 -3.12 11.37 0.93
N ALA A 39 -3.06 11.40 2.26
CA ALA A 39 -2.76 12.60 3.02
C ALA A 39 -1.38 13.19 2.66
N ALA A 40 -0.35 12.36 2.49
CA ALA A 40 0.99 12.81 2.10
C ALA A 40 0.99 13.50 0.72
N ARG A 41 0.14 13.05 -0.21
CA ARG A 41 -0.03 13.69 -1.52
C ARG A 41 -0.63 15.10 -1.40
N PHE A 42 -1.54 15.33 -0.46
CA PHE A 42 -2.19 16.63 -0.25
C PHE A 42 -1.46 17.56 0.72
N GLN A 43 -0.59 17.04 1.58
CA GLN A 43 0.16 17.84 2.57
C GLN A 43 1.37 18.57 2.00
N MET A 44 1.72 18.40 0.71
CA MET A 44 2.82 19.16 0.12
C MET A 44 2.42 20.63 -0.09
N PRO A 45 3.01 21.58 0.68
CA PRO A 45 2.64 22.98 0.61
C PRO A 45 2.88 23.53 -0.80
N ASP A 46 1.99 24.40 -1.26
CA ASP A 46 2.22 25.15 -2.48
C ASP A 46 3.43 26.05 -2.29
N LEU A 47 4.35 25.99 -3.26
CA LEU A 47 5.49 26.90 -3.28
C LEU A 47 4.95 28.33 -3.41
N PRO A 48 5.41 29.28 -2.58
CA PRO A 48 5.04 30.67 -2.76
C PRO A 48 5.45 31.12 -4.17
N PRO A 49 4.61 31.91 -4.85
CA PRO A 49 4.97 32.45 -6.16
C PRO A 49 6.29 33.22 -6.03
N ALA A 50 7.24 32.93 -6.91
CA ALA A 50 8.53 33.61 -6.92
C ALA A 50 8.31 35.12 -7.01
N ALA A 51 8.91 35.88 -6.07
CA ALA A 51 8.82 37.34 -6.09
C ALA A 51 9.43 37.88 -7.40
N PRO A 52 8.75 38.81 -8.11
CA PRO A 52 9.29 39.39 -9.33
C PRO A 52 10.56 40.18 -9.00
N GLY A 53 11.70 39.79 -9.59
CA GLY A 53 12.97 40.53 -9.49
C GLY A 53 14.20 39.73 -9.03
N THR A 54 14.04 38.53 -8.47
CA THR A 54 15.18 37.67 -8.11
C THR A 54 15.50 36.66 -9.21
N TRP A 55 16.46 37.06 -10.06
CA TRP A 55 17.44 36.30 -10.87
C TRP A 55 17.13 34.84 -11.27
N ASP A 56 17.32 34.51 -12.55
CA ASP A 56 17.15 33.20 -13.23
C ASP A 56 17.46 31.93 -12.42
N ILE A 57 18.40 32.00 -11.47
CA ILE A 57 18.73 30.92 -10.54
C ILE A 57 17.52 30.57 -9.65
N ALA A 58 16.84 31.56 -9.07
CA ALA A 58 15.66 31.32 -8.23
C ALA A 58 14.47 30.76 -9.04
N GLN A 59 14.31 31.19 -10.29
CA GLN A 59 13.36 30.60 -11.25
C GLN A 59 13.69 29.13 -11.56
N GLY A 60 14.97 28.82 -11.77
CA GLY A 60 15.46 27.46 -11.99
C GLY A 60 15.24 26.53 -10.78
N TYR A 61 15.41 27.05 -9.56
CA TYR A 61 15.08 26.33 -8.33
C TYR A 61 13.58 26.08 -8.21
N VAL A 62 12.73 27.09 -8.44
CA VAL A 62 11.26 26.91 -8.40
C VAL A 62 10.80 25.87 -9.40
N GLY A 63 11.30 25.91 -10.65
CA GLY A 63 10.98 24.90 -11.65
C GLY A 63 11.45 23.48 -11.29
N THR A 64 12.61 23.37 -10.63
CA THR A 64 13.13 22.08 -10.16
C THR A 64 12.32 21.52 -9.00
N VAL A 65 11.97 22.35 -8.02
CA VAL A 65 11.14 21.92 -6.89
C VAL A 65 9.71 21.58 -7.35
N LEU A 66 9.15 22.32 -8.31
CA LEU A 66 7.86 21.98 -8.90
C LEU A 66 7.88 20.63 -9.64
N ARG A 67 8.91 20.38 -10.47
CA ARG A 67 9.06 19.08 -11.15
C ARG A 67 9.27 17.94 -10.15
N ALA A 68 10.08 18.16 -9.12
CA ALA A 68 10.27 17.17 -8.06
C ALA A 68 8.94 16.88 -7.33
N ARG A 69 8.15 17.91 -7.01
CA ARG A 69 6.81 17.77 -6.42
C ARG A 69 5.89 16.94 -7.30
N LEU A 70 5.78 17.28 -8.59
CA LEU A 70 4.94 16.54 -9.54
C LEU A 70 5.38 15.07 -9.61
N SER A 71 6.69 14.82 -9.73
CA SER A 71 7.24 13.46 -9.75
C SER A 71 6.95 12.68 -8.46
N ILE A 72 7.00 13.31 -7.28
CA ILE A 72 6.66 12.65 -6.02
C ILE A 72 5.16 12.37 -5.95
N CYS A 73 4.30 13.30 -6.37
CA CYS A 73 2.86 13.08 -6.44
C CYS A 73 2.51 11.92 -7.38
N ASP A 74 3.15 11.81 -8.54
CA ASP A 74 2.98 10.72 -9.48
C ASP A 74 3.44 9.38 -8.87
N THR A 75 4.58 9.40 -8.19
CA THR A 75 5.13 8.21 -7.49
C THR A 75 4.19 7.76 -6.37
N LEU A 76 3.65 8.70 -5.57
CA LEU A 76 2.67 8.38 -4.52
C LEU A 76 1.41 7.78 -5.13
N GLY A 77 0.92 8.32 -6.25
CA GLY A 77 -0.21 7.75 -6.98
C GLY A 77 0.06 6.30 -7.41
N PHE A 78 1.21 6.05 -8.03
CA PHE A 78 1.63 4.70 -8.42
C PHE A 78 1.71 3.74 -7.22
N VAL A 79 2.31 4.17 -6.11
CA VAL A 79 2.42 3.34 -4.89
C VAL A 79 1.03 3.02 -4.33
N MET A 80 0.12 3.99 -4.29
CA MET A 80 -1.26 3.75 -3.85
C MET A 80 -1.97 2.70 -4.73
N GLU A 81 -1.79 2.77 -6.06
CA GLU A 81 -2.33 1.76 -6.97
C GLU A 81 -1.75 0.36 -6.69
N GLN A 82 -0.45 0.26 -6.41
CA GLN A 82 0.16 -1.04 -6.07
C GLN A 82 -0.35 -1.57 -4.73
N VAL A 83 -0.51 -0.71 -3.73
CA VAL A 83 -1.09 -1.11 -2.43
C VAL A 83 -2.53 -1.60 -2.61
N GLN A 84 -3.33 -0.93 -3.44
CA GLN A 84 -4.69 -1.37 -3.73
C GLN A 84 -4.71 -2.75 -4.41
N ARG A 85 -3.83 -2.99 -5.39
CA ARG A 85 -3.70 -4.31 -6.02
C ARG A 85 -3.36 -5.41 -5.02
N ILE A 86 -2.42 -5.13 -4.11
CA ILE A 86 -2.06 -6.09 -3.04
C ILE A 86 -3.26 -6.38 -2.14
N VAL A 87 -4.05 -5.36 -1.79
CA VAL A 87 -5.28 -5.54 -1.00
C VAL A 87 -6.27 -6.46 -1.73
N ASP A 88 -6.48 -6.23 -3.03
CA ASP A 88 -7.40 -7.02 -3.85
C ASP A 88 -6.90 -8.48 -3.98
N ASP A 89 -5.60 -8.68 -4.20
CA ASP A 89 -4.96 -10.00 -4.31
C ASP A 89 -5.05 -10.79 -2.99
N LEU A 90 -4.85 -10.12 -1.85
CA LEU A 90 -5.02 -10.73 -0.52
C LEU A 90 -6.47 -11.18 -0.29
N ALA A 91 -7.44 -10.36 -0.68
CA ALA A 91 -8.86 -10.71 -0.57
C ALA A 91 -9.23 -11.88 -1.49
N ALA A 92 -8.77 -11.88 -2.73
CA ALA A 92 -8.99 -12.97 -3.68
C ALA A 92 -8.35 -14.29 -3.21
N THR A 93 -7.15 -14.21 -2.64
CA THR A 93 -6.45 -15.35 -2.06
C THR A 93 -7.21 -15.90 -0.85
N ALA A 94 -7.69 -15.03 0.04
CA ALA A 94 -8.51 -15.44 1.17
C ALA A 94 -9.79 -16.17 0.73
N GLY A 95 -10.49 -15.65 -0.29
CA GLY A 95 -11.66 -16.29 -0.89
C GLY A 95 -11.34 -17.68 -1.46
N THR A 96 -10.23 -17.79 -2.19
CA THR A 96 -9.78 -19.07 -2.76
C THR A 96 -9.49 -20.12 -1.68
N VAL A 97 -8.88 -19.72 -0.57
CA VAL A 97 -8.61 -20.61 0.57
C VAL A 97 -9.91 -21.04 1.26
N LEU A 98 -10.85 -20.11 1.50
CA LEU A 98 -12.17 -20.45 2.05
C LEU A 98 -12.93 -21.45 1.18
N ASP A 99 -12.94 -21.23 -0.14
CA ASP A 99 -13.60 -22.14 -1.09
C ASP A 99 -12.93 -23.51 -1.12
N ALA A 100 -11.61 -23.58 -0.95
CA ALA A 100 -10.89 -24.85 -0.85
C ALA A 100 -11.23 -25.58 0.46
N ASP A 101 -11.27 -24.87 1.59
CA ASP A 101 -11.60 -25.44 2.90
C ASP A 101 -13.05 -25.95 2.95
N GLN A 102 -14.01 -25.22 2.37
CA GLN A 102 -15.41 -25.65 2.28
C GLN A 102 -15.55 -26.93 1.44
N ARG A 103 -14.86 -27.01 0.30
CA ARG A 103 -14.87 -28.22 -0.55
C ARG A 103 -14.22 -29.42 0.13
N ALA A 104 -13.14 -29.20 0.88
CA ALA A 104 -12.49 -30.25 1.67
C ALA A 104 -13.39 -30.76 2.81
N GLY A 105 -14.12 -29.86 3.48
CA GLY A 105 -15.06 -30.21 4.55
C GLY A 105 -16.34 -30.91 4.07
N ALA A 106 -16.78 -30.67 2.84
CA ALA A 106 -17.97 -31.27 2.24
C ALA A 106 -17.77 -32.69 1.67
N SER A 107 -16.52 -33.18 1.61
CA SER A 107 -16.27 -34.57 1.19
C SER A 107 -16.69 -35.54 2.30
N PRO A 108 -17.58 -36.52 2.04
CA PRO A 108 -17.97 -37.49 3.04
C PRO A 108 -16.73 -38.29 3.44
N ARG A 109 -16.39 -38.27 4.74
CA ARG A 109 -15.45 -39.21 5.31
C ARG A 109 -16.02 -40.61 5.07
N LYS A 110 -15.52 -41.30 4.05
CA LYS A 110 -15.68 -42.76 3.95
C LYS A 110 -14.84 -43.36 5.07
N GLY A 111 -15.53 -43.74 6.14
CA GLY A 111 -15.02 -44.52 7.28
C GLY A 111 -16.20 -45.23 7.91
#